data_AF-A0A661PSS8-F1
#
_entry.id   AF-A0A661PSS8-F1
#
_cell.length_a   1.000
_cell.length_b   1.000
_cell.length_c   1.000
_cell.angle_alpha   90.00
_cell.angle_beta   90.00
_cell.angle_gamma   90.00
#
_symmetry.space_group_name_H-M   'P 1'
#
loop_
_entity.id
_entity.type
_entity.pdbx_description
1 polymer ?
#
loop_
_entity_poly.entity_id
_entity_poly.type
_entity_poly.pdbx_seq_one_letter_code
_entity_poly.pdbx_strand_id
1 'polypeptide(L)'
;MSSTRVAKGLNANLENFELTDVMQLITQQVKCGVLSVEGSNGSCSWSFNEGSLVSFDCNFPGHILDLKNILRQSGTLDDKRLVRLHESDDLSSAQALGKALVKNNICTREELEKMNLRRLIESFIITLQWTKGRYKFIPTSEINNHAFLAPQDANFIILEALRQIDEMAVMKKRLQPLDQVYESTLTLANDETINDADTLFQEGLHDQFDDDEFEVYKLFDGQRSLQNVLENSITGQFHTCRTMLNFIERGIIAPLSEEMGFQFTRSQESSQNRYWSGLSLLILSGALLIATGTALQSANRTGPGSHPTLFSAIINNIKADQNTMQKQAQQLLLQTNSHTDIDEGRDNDASEL
;
A
#
# COMPACT_ATOMS: atom_id res chain seq x y z
N MET A 1 -41.38 -17.35 33.49
CA MET A 1 -39.99 -17.51 33.97
C MET A 1 -39.12 -17.87 32.79
N SER A 2 -38.53 -16.86 32.14
CA SER A 2 -37.69 -17.05 30.95
C SER A 2 -36.30 -17.45 31.40
N SER A 3 -35.92 -18.71 31.15
CA SER A 3 -34.58 -19.21 31.38
C SER A 3 -33.64 -18.58 30.35
N THR A 4 -32.92 -17.55 30.75
CA THR A 4 -31.80 -17.01 29.99
C THR A 4 -30.71 -18.07 29.96
N ARG A 5 -30.61 -18.82 28.85
CA ARG A 5 -29.43 -19.62 28.55
C ARG A 5 -28.25 -18.65 28.47
N VAL A 6 -27.42 -18.63 29.50
CA VAL A 6 -26.10 -17.99 29.44
C VAL A 6 -25.31 -18.77 28.39
N ALA A 7 -25.14 -18.20 27.20
CA ALA A 7 -24.27 -18.77 26.18
C ALA A 7 -22.86 -18.89 26.79
N LYS A 8 -22.37 -20.13 26.89
CA LYS A 8 -21.06 -20.44 27.44
C LYS A 8 -20.01 -20.01 26.40
N GLY A 9 -19.36 -18.87 26.64
CA GLY A 9 -18.30 -18.32 25.79
C GLY A 9 -16.89 -18.73 26.23
N LEU A 10 -15.90 -18.54 25.37
CA LEU A 10 -14.48 -18.65 25.71
C LEU A 10 -14.00 -17.31 26.28
N ASN A 11 -13.19 -17.33 27.34
CA ASN A 11 -12.59 -16.14 27.93
C ASN A 11 -11.18 -16.50 28.41
N ALA A 12 -10.17 -15.76 27.95
CA ALA A 12 -8.80 -15.91 28.45
C ALA A 12 -8.01 -14.60 28.32
N ASN A 13 -6.78 -14.63 28.86
CA ASN A 13 -5.82 -13.54 28.75
C ASN A 13 -4.94 -13.74 27.51
N LEU A 14 -4.58 -12.65 26.84
CA LEU A 14 -3.63 -12.64 25.71
C LEU A 14 -2.23 -13.14 26.10
N GLU A 15 -1.88 -13.05 27.39
CA GLU A 15 -0.59 -13.50 27.94
C GLU A 15 -0.44 -15.03 27.93
N ASN A 16 -1.56 -15.76 27.91
CA ASN A 16 -1.59 -17.21 28.08
C ASN A 16 -2.02 -17.96 26.82
N PHE A 17 -2.56 -17.25 25.82
CA PHE A 17 -3.09 -17.83 24.60
C PHE A 17 -2.93 -16.83 23.46
N GLU A 18 -2.34 -17.28 22.36
CA GLU A 18 -2.14 -16.44 21.18
C GLU A 18 -3.50 -16.15 20.51
N LEU A 19 -3.72 -14.89 20.14
CA LEU A 19 -4.97 -14.45 19.51
C LEU A 19 -5.20 -15.15 18.16
N THR A 20 -4.11 -15.40 17.43
CA THR A 20 -4.08 -16.15 16.17
C THR A 20 -4.67 -17.55 16.31
N ASP A 21 -4.28 -18.29 17.34
CA ASP A 21 -4.78 -19.65 17.58
C ASP A 21 -6.29 -19.67 17.80
N VAL A 22 -6.81 -18.70 18.57
CA VAL A 22 -8.25 -18.59 18.84
C VAL A 22 -9.02 -18.32 17.55
N MET A 23 -8.55 -17.39 16.73
CA MET A 23 -9.17 -17.07 15.44
C MET A 23 -9.10 -18.26 14.45
N GLN A 24 -7.97 -18.95 14.41
CA GLN A 24 -7.80 -20.16 13.59
C GLN A 24 -8.78 -21.26 14.03
N LEU A 25 -8.94 -21.50 15.33
CA LEU A 25 -9.90 -22.48 15.86
C LEU A 25 -11.35 -22.11 15.51
N ILE A 26 -11.74 -20.84 15.62
CA ILE A 26 -13.07 -20.35 15.22
C ILE A 26 -13.32 -20.65 13.74
N THR A 27 -12.34 -20.38 12.89
CA THR A 27 -12.40 -20.57 11.44
C THR A 27 -12.48 -22.06 11.08
N GLN A 28 -11.58 -22.89 11.62
CA GLN A 28 -11.51 -24.33 11.36
C GLN A 28 -12.75 -25.08 11.82
N GLN A 29 -13.32 -24.67 12.96
CA GLN A 29 -14.55 -25.27 13.50
C GLN A 29 -15.82 -24.62 12.97
N VAL A 30 -15.72 -23.73 11.97
CA VAL A 30 -16.85 -23.09 11.27
C VAL A 30 -17.84 -22.46 12.26
N LYS A 31 -17.33 -21.77 13.28
CA LYS A 31 -18.16 -21.20 14.35
C LYS A 31 -18.77 -19.88 13.93
N CYS A 32 -19.99 -19.63 14.42
CA CYS A 32 -20.64 -18.32 14.39
C CYS A 32 -20.53 -17.65 15.75
N GLY A 33 -20.15 -16.37 15.79
CA GLY A 33 -20.03 -15.63 17.04
C GLY A 33 -19.21 -14.37 16.92
N VAL A 34 -19.06 -13.67 18.04
CA VAL A 34 -18.27 -12.44 18.13
C VAL A 34 -17.05 -12.69 19.02
N LEU A 35 -15.86 -12.44 18.49
CA LEU A 35 -14.60 -12.40 19.23
C LEU A 35 -14.31 -10.95 19.60
N SER A 36 -14.34 -10.63 20.89
CA SER A 36 -13.97 -9.31 21.42
C SER A 36 -12.62 -9.40 22.11
N VAL A 37 -11.76 -8.41 21.88
CA VAL A 37 -10.44 -8.28 22.51
C VAL A 37 -10.30 -6.89 23.08
N GLU A 38 -9.82 -6.82 24.32
CA GLU A 38 -9.52 -5.59 25.05
C GLU A 38 -8.05 -5.61 25.44
N GLY A 39 -7.29 -4.62 24.96
CA GLY A 39 -5.88 -4.42 25.29
C GLY A 39 -5.65 -3.12 26.07
N SER A 40 -4.39 -2.75 26.23
CA SER A 40 -4.03 -1.48 26.90
C SER A 40 -4.40 -0.25 26.09
N ASN A 41 -4.42 -0.37 24.76
CA ASN A 41 -4.53 0.76 23.83
C ASN A 41 -5.80 0.72 22.98
N GLY A 42 -6.85 0.06 23.48
CA GLY A 42 -8.16 0.03 22.81
C GLY A 42 -8.86 -1.31 22.90
N SER A 43 -9.87 -1.47 22.07
CA SER A 43 -10.63 -2.70 21.91
C SER A 43 -10.93 -2.97 20.44
N CYS A 44 -11.07 -4.24 20.09
CA CYS A 44 -11.63 -4.61 18.81
C CYS A 44 -12.55 -5.83 18.94
N SER A 45 -13.57 -5.89 18.11
CA SER A 45 -14.49 -7.00 17.99
C SER A 45 -14.61 -7.45 16.54
N TRP A 46 -14.64 -8.76 16.34
CA TRP A 46 -14.72 -9.41 15.04
C TRP A 46 -15.87 -10.40 15.04
N SER A 47 -16.75 -10.27 14.05
CA SER A 47 -17.90 -11.15 13.90
C SER A 47 -17.61 -12.21 12.85
N PHE A 48 -17.81 -13.46 13.25
CA PHE A 48 -17.63 -14.64 12.43
C PHE A 48 -18.98 -15.26 12.10
N ASN A 49 -19.19 -15.57 10.83
CA ASN A 49 -20.34 -16.30 10.33
C ASN A 49 -19.84 -17.51 9.53
N GLU A 50 -20.16 -18.70 10.01
CA GLU A 50 -19.69 -19.98 9.43
C GLU A 50 -18.17 -19.98 9.20
N GLY A 51 -17.41 -19.55 10.21
CA GLY A 51 -15.94 -19.45 10.14
C GLY A 51 -15.40 -18.28 9.32
N SER A 52 -16.22 -17.60 8.51
CA SER A 52 -15.81 -16.43 7.74
C SER A 52 -15.94 -15.15 8.56
N LEU A 53 -14.98 -14.25 8.40
CA LEU A 53 -15.01 -12.94 9.04
C LEU A 53 -15.90 -11.99 8.23
N VAL A 54 -17.00 -11.51 8.84
CA VAL A 54 -18.04 -10.76 8.10
C VAL A 54 -18.27 -9.34 8.62
N SER A 55 -17.76 -9.01 9.79
CA SER A 55 -17.87 -7.66 10.37
C SER A 55 -16.78 -7.44 11.40
N PHE A 56 -16.42 -6.18 11.63
CA PHE A 56 -15.52 -5.78 12.69
C PHE A 56 -15.91 -4.41 13.23
N ASP A 57 -15.58 -4.16 14.48
CA ASP A 57 -15.71 -2.86 15.12
C ASP A 57 -14.54 -2.68 16.09
N CYS A 58 -13.76 -1.63 15.91
CA CYS A 58 -12.61 -1.35 16.75
C CYS A 58 -12.60 0.09 17.22
N ASN A 59 -12.11 0.28 18.44
CA ASN A 59 -11.86 1.58 19.03
C ASN A 59 -10.40 1.64 19.50
N PHE A 60 -9.60 2.39 18.75
CA PHE A 60 -8.19 2.65 19.06
C PHE A 60 -8.02 4.16 19.28
N PRO A 61 -8.01 4.64 20.53
CA PRO A 61 -7.90 6.06 20.83
C PRO A 61 -6.68 6.69 20.18
N GLY A 62 -6.88 7.78 19.43
CA GLY A 62 -5.81 8.49 18.73
C GLY A 62 -5.33 7.83 17.42
N HIS A 63 -5.90 6.68 17.03
CA HIS A 63 -5.55 6.05 15.76
C HIS A 63 -6.47 6.52 14.63
N ILE A 64 -5.91 6.60 13.43
CA ILE A 64 -6.59 7.03 12.21
C ILE A 64 -7.61 6.02 11.66
N LEU A 65 -7.75 4.84 12.27
CA LEU A 65 -8.50 3.70 11.73
C LEU A 65 -10.02 3.94 11.66
N ASP A 66 -10.52 4.94 12.40
CA ASP A 66 -11.91 5.35 12.32
C ASP A 66 -12.22 5.88 10.91
N LEU A 67 -13.25 5.32 10.29
CA LEU A 67 -13.72 5.71 8.96
C LEU A 67 -13.99 7.23 8.89
N LYS A 68 -14.52 7.83 9.97
CA LYS A 68 -14.74 9.29 10.03
C LYS A 68 -13.43 10.06 9.88
N ASN A 69 -12.36 9.62 10.54
CA ASN A 69 -11.06 10.27 10.47
C ASN A 69 -10.43 10.14 9.09
N ILE A 70 -10.47 8.93 8.50
CA ILE A 70 -9.98 8.67 7.14
C ILE A 70 -10.68 9.57 6.12
N LEU A 71 -12.01 9.69 6.22
CA LEU A 71 -12.80 10.50 5.28
C LEU A 71 -12.58 12.01 5.44
N ARG A 72 -12.35 12.49 6.67
CA ARG A 72 -12.02 13.90 6.91
C ARG A 72 -10.64 14.24 6.36
N GLN A 73 -9.65 13.39 6.60
CA GLN A 73 -8.27 13.66 6.19
C GLN A 73 -8.03 13.47 4.69
N SER A 74 -8.73 12.55 4.03
CA SER A 74 -8.72 12.44 2.55
C SER A 74 -9.37 13.63 1.84
N GLY A 75 -10.02 14.54 2.56
CA GLY A 75 -10.79 15.63 1.95
C GLY A 75 -12.10 15.18 1.28
N THR A 76 -12.41 13.87 1.29
CA THR A 76 -13.67 13.30 0.79
C THR A 76 -14.88 13.90 1.51
N LEU A 77 -14.72 14.19 2.81
CA LEU A 77 -15.71 14.84 3.66
C LEU A 77 -15.20 16.20 4.15
N ASP A 78 -15.67 17.27 3.50
CA ASP A 78 -15.61 18.64 4.05
C ASP A 78 -16.54 18.75 5.28
N ASP A 79 -16.16 19.54 6.29
CA ASP A 79 -16.92 19.69 7.54
C ASP A 79 -18.38 20.13 7.26
N LYS A 80 -18.60 20.92 6.20
CA LYS A 80 -19.95 21.31 5.74
C LYS A 80 -20.78 20.14 5.18
N ARG A 81 -20.14 19.16 4.53
CA ARG A 81 -20.80 17.95 4.01
C ARG A 81 -21.11 16.98 5.15
N LEU A 82 -20.22 16.87 6.15
CA LEU A 82 -20.44 16.11 7.38
C LEU A 82 -21.67 16.61 8.17
N VAL A 83 -21.82 17.93 8.30
CA VAL A 83 -22.99 18.52 8.97
C VAL A 83 -24.28 18.16 8.23
N ARG A 84 -24.31 18.24 6.90
CA ARG A 84 -25.48 17.85 6.09
C ARG A 84 -25.82 16.35 6.21
N LEU A 85 -24.81 15.49 6.33
CA LEU A 85 -25.02 14.05 6.57
C LEU A 85 -25.59 13.76 7.97
N HIS A 86 -25.11 14.48 9.00
CA HIS A 86 -25.62 14.36 10.37
C HIS A 86 -27.06 14.86 10.53
N GLU A 87 -27.46 15.87 9.74
CA GLU A 87 -28.84 16.37 9.75
C GLU A 87 -29.85 15.36 9.16
N SER A 88 -29.38 14.41 8.33
CA SER A 88 -30.24 13.47 7.60
C SER A 88 -30.29 12.04 8.17
N ASP A 89 -29.24 11.56 8.86
CA ASP A 89 -29.13 10.16 9.29
C ASP A 89 -28.48 10.01 10.69
N ASP A 90 -28.88 9.00 11.47
CA ASP A 90 -28.20 8.62 12.72
C ASP A 90 -26.86 7.91 12.40
N LEU A 91 -25.75 8.65 12.44
CA LEU A 91 -24.40 8.17 12.11
C LEU A 91 -23.70 7.50 13.32
N SER A 92 -24.46 6.74 14.10
CA SER A 92 -24.02 6.08 15.35
C SER A 92 -23.06 4.92 15.14
N SER A 93 -23.05 4.30 13.95
CA SER A 93 -22.11 3.22 13.60
C SER A 93 -21.36 3.48 12.28
N ALA A 94 -20.17 2.89 12.14
CA ALA A 94 -19.41 2.94 10.88
C ALA A 94 -20.19 2.37 9.69
N GLN A 95 -21.04 1.37 9.93
CA GLN A 95 -21.91 0.79 8.89
C GLN A 95 -23.03 1.75 8.47
N ALA A 96 -23.65 2.47 9.41
CA ALA A 96 -24.64 3.50 9.10
C ALA A 96 -24.03 4.65 8.30
N LEU A 97 -22.83 5.09 8.70
CA LEU A 97 -22.04 6.07 7.96
C LEU A 97 -21.74 5.59 6.53
N GLY A 98 -21.27 4.35 6.38
CA GLY A 98 -21.03 3.76 5.05
C GLY A 98 -22.26 3.81 4.15
N LYS A 99 -23.45 3.48 4.69
CA LYS A 99 -24.71 3.53 3.93
C LYS A 99 -25.04 4.94 3.49
N ALA A 100 -24.85 5.93 4.36
CA ALA A 100 -25.09 7.34 4.05
C ALA A 100 -24.12 7.84 2.96
N LEU A 101 -22.85 7.46 2.99
CA LEU A 101 -21.86 7.85 1.97
C LEU A 101 -22.22 7.36 0.58
N VAL A 102 -22.58 6.09 0.46
CA VAL A 102 -22.98 5.49 -0.83
C VAL A 102 -24.29 6.10 -1.32
N LYS A 103 -25.28 6.28 -0.43
CA LYS A 103 -26.58 6.88 -0.78
C LYS A 103 -26.44 8.31 -1.32
N ASN A 104 -25.47 9.07 -0.80
CA ASN A 104 -25.21 10.45 -1.23
C ASN A 104 -24.18 10.56 -2.38
N ASN A 105 -23.77 9.44 -2.99
CA ASN A 105 -22.75 9.38 -4.05
C ASN A 105 -21.41 10.05 -3.65
N ILE A 106 -21.05 9.98 -2.37
CA ILE A 106 -19.79 10.53 -1.86
C ILE A 106 -18.64 9.54 -2.06
N CYS A 107 -18.94 8.25 -1.95
CA CYS A 107 -17.98 7.16 -2.11
C CYS A 107 -18.69 6.00 -2.81
N THR A 108 -17.99 5.34 -3.71
CA THR A 108 -18.53 4.13 -4.36
C THR A 108 -18.53 2.95 -3.39
N ARG A 109 -19.33 1.94 -3.70
CA ARG A 109 -19.34 0.70 -2.92
C ARG A 109 -17.96 0.03 -2.89
N GLU A 110 -17.30 0.01 -4.05
CA GLU A 110 -16.00 -0.64 -4.25
C GLU A 110 -14.89 0.07 -3.46
N GLU A 111 -14.87 1.40 -3.49
CA GLU A 111 -13.96 2.20 -2.67
C GLU A 111 -14.17 1.90 -1.18
N LEU A 112 -15.42 1.90 -0.72
CA LEU A 112 -15.73 1.66 0.69
C LEU A 112 -15.38 0.22 1.13
N GLU A 113 -15.56 -0.76 0.25
CA GLU A 113 -15.13 -2.15 0.48
C GLU A 113 -13.60 -2.24 0.58
N LYS A 114 -12.86 -1.60 -0.33
CA LYS A 114 -11.38 -1.51 -0.28
C LYS A 114 -10.91 -0.84 1.02
N MET A 115 -11.54 0.26 1.42
CA MET A 115 -11.24 0.97 2.67
C MET A 115 -11.50 0.08 3.89
N ASN A 116 -12.63 -0.63 3.94
CA ASN A 116 -12.94 -1.52 5.07
C ASN A 116 -12.01 -2.73 5.14
N LEU A 117 -11.59 -3.29 4.00
CA LEU A 117 -10.58 -4.35 3.98
C LEU A 117 -9.24 -3.85 4.53
N ARG A 118 -8.81 -2.65 4.13
CA ARG A 118 -7.59 -2.02 4.68
C ARG A 118 -7.70 -1.80 6.18
N ARG A 119 -8.81 -1.22 6.66
CA ARG A 119 -9.10 -1.02 8.09
C ARG A 119 -9.13 -2.34 8.86
N LEU A 120 -9.65 -3.40 8.24
CA LEU A 120 -9.68 -4.72 8.84
C LEU A 120 -8.26 -5.27 9.04
N ILE A 121 -7.42 -5.24 8.00
CA ILE A 121 -6.02 -5.71 8.10
C ILE A 121 -5.25 -4.90 9.16
N GLU A 122 -5.40 -3.57 9.14
CA GLU A 122 -4.76 -2.67 10.12
C GLU A 122 -5.21 -2.98 11.56
N SER A 123 -6.49 -3.37 11.76
CA SER A 123 -6.97 -3.79 13.08
C SER A 123 -6.24 -5.04 13.60
N PHE A 124 -5.94 -6.00 12.71
CA PHE A 124 -5.15 -7.17 13.05
C PHE A 124 -3.71 -6.78 13.35
N ILE A 125 -3.10 -5.92 12.53
CA ILE A 125 -1.73 -5.42 12.76
C ILE A 125 -1.60 -4.82 14.16
N ILE A 126 -2.53 -3.95 14.57
CA ILE A 126 -2.50 -3.31 15.89
C ILE A 126 -2.69 -4.33 17.01
N THR A 127 -3.71 -5.18 16.91
CA THR A 127 -4.13 -6.08 17.99
C THR A 127 -3.19 -7.27 18.19
N LEU A 128 -2.56 -7.78 17.11
CA LEU A 128 -1.56 -8.86 17.20
C LEU A 128 -0.27 -8.41 17.90
N GLN A 129 -0.01 -7.11 17.99
CA GLN A 129 1.13 -6.55 18.73
C GLN A 129 0.83 -6.36 20.24
N TRP A 130 -0.40 -6.62 20.71
CA TRP A 130 -0.74 -6.47 22.12
C TRP A 130 -0.15 -7.61 22.95
N THR A 131 0.74 -7.26 23.87
CA THR A 131 1.35 -8.21 24.82
C THR A 131 0.47 -8.52 26.03
N LYS A 132 -0.50 -7.66 26.32
CA LYS A 132 -1.42 -7.78 27.46
C LYS A 132 -2.84 -7.44 27.06
N GLY A 133 -3.79 -8.17 27.64
CA GLY A 133 -5.21 -7.94 27.43
C GLY A 133 -6.04 -9.19 27.67
N ARG A 134 -7.32 -9.10 27.35
CA ARG A 134 -8.29 -10.19 27.47
C ARG A 134 -9.04 -10.35 26.18
N TYR A 135 -9.42 -11.58 25.86
CA TYR A 135 -10.34 -11.86 24.77
C TYR A 135 -11.53 -12.67 25.25
N LYS A 136 -12.66 -12.51 24.57
CA LYS A 136 -13.88 -13.24 24.82
C LYS A 136 -14.55 -13.60 23.49
N PHE A 137 -14.84 -14.88 23.29
CA PHE A 137 -15.66 -15.33 22.18
C PHE A 137 -17.07 -15.68 22.67
N ILE A 138 -18.08 -15.05 22.09
CA ILE A 138 -19.49 -15.30 22.37
C ILE A 138 -20.14 -15.95 21.14
N PRO A 139 -20.41 -17.27 21.19
CA PRO A 139 -21.14 -17.95 20.12
C PRO A 139 -22.54 -17.32 19.97
N THR A 140 -22.91 -16.97 18.74
CA THR A 140 -24.19 -16.32 18.43
C THR A 140 -24.72 -16.86 17.11
N SER A 141 -26.03 -17.11 17.03
CA SER A 141 -26.69 -17.64 15.83
C SER A 141 -27.05 -16.56 14.80
N GLU A 142 -27.19 -15.31 15.24
CA GLU A 142 -27.50 -14.17 14.39
C GLU A 142 -26.27 -13.26 14.31
N ILE A 143 -25.64 -13.24 13.14
CA ILE A 143 -24.49 -12.38 12.86
C ILE A 143 -24.86 -11.46 11.70
N ASN A 144 -24.77 -10.15 11.95
CA ASN A 144 -25.01 -9.16 10.92
C ASN A 144 -23.74 -8.97 10.09
N ASN A 145 -23.84 -9.26 8.80
CA ASN A 145 -22.76 -8.98 7.86
C ASN A 145 -22.60 -7.46 7.68
N HIS A 146 -21.37 -7.01 7.61
CA HIS A 146 -21.06 -5.63 7.28
C HIS A 146 -21.43 -5.37 5.81
N ALA A 147 -22.15 -4.28 5.54
CA ALA A 147 -22.76 -4.04 4.23
C ALA A 147 -21.75 -3.76 3.11
N PHE A 148 -20.54 -3.35 3.49
CA PHE A 148 -19.44 -2.92 2.64
C PHE A 148 -18.14 -3.63 3.03
N LEU A 149 -18.24 -4.92 3.35
CA LEU A 149 -17.09 -5.80 3.55
C LEU A 149 -17.54 -7.21 3.13
N ALA A 150 -16.93 -7.74 2.08
CA ALA A 150 -17.17 -9.13 1.69
C ALA A 150 -16.66 -10.08 2.79
N PRO A 151 -17.26 -11.28 2.98
CA PRO A 151 -16.73 -12.28 3.89
C PRO A 151 -15.25 -12.56 3.60
N GLN A 152 -14.41 -12.49 4.64
CA GLN A 152 -12.97 -12.70 4.55
C GLN A 152 -12.57 -14.01 5.22
N ASP A 153 -11.56 -14.68 4.67
CA ASP A 153 -10.85 -15.75 5.38
C ASP A 153 -9.95 -15.11 6.44
N ALA A 154 -10.21 -15.41 7.72
CA ALA A 154 -9.40 -14.88 8.80
C ALA A 154 -7.93 -15.31 8.71
N ASN A 155 -7.63 -16.49 8.18
CA ASN A 155 -6.25 -16.95 8.01
C ASN A 155 -5.48 -16.06 7.02
N PHE A 156 -6.13 -15.68 5.92
CA PHE A 156 -5.55 -14.75 4.96
C PHE A 156 -5.22 -13.40 5.61
N ILE A 157 -6.17 -12.84 6.38
CA ILE A 157 -5.97 -11.56 7.08
C ILE A 157 -4.85 -11.65 8.12
N ILE A 158 -4.77 -12.76 8.87
CA ILE A 158 -3.70 -13.01 9.85
C ILE A 158 -2.34 -13.03 9.17
N LEU A 159 -2.20 -13.83 8.10
CA LEU A 159 -0.92 -13.95 7.37
C LEU A 159 -0.48 -12.61 6.77
N GLU A 160 -1.43 -11.86 6.20
CA GLU A 160 -1.14 -10.55 5.65
C GLU A 160 -0.73 -9.54 6.73
N ALA A 161 -1.40 -9.54 7.89
CA ALA A 161 -1.03 -8.68 9.02
C ALA A 161 0.37 -9.01 9.56
N LEU A 162 0.70 -10.29 9.74
CA LEU A 162 2.03 -10.72 10.21
C LEU A 162 3.13 -10.33 9.22
N ARG A 163 2.91 -10.56 7.92
CA ARG A 163 3.82 -10.13 6.85
C ARG A 163 4.09 -8.62 6.92
N GLN A 164 3.03 -7.82 7.08
CA GLN A 164 3.16 -6.37 7.18
C GLN A 164 3.89 -5.92 8.46
N ILE A 165 3.66 -6.58 9.60
CA ILE A 165 4.40 -6.29 10.85
C ILE A 165 5.90 -6.50 10.64
N ASP A 166 6.29 -7.65 10.08
CA ASP A 166 7.69 -8.02 9.87
C ASP A 166 8.39 -7.07 8.88
N GLU A 167 7.76 -6.84 7.73
CA GLU A 167 8.30 -5.93 6.71
C GLU A 167 8.36 -4.49 7.22
N MET A 168 7.33 -4.02 7.93
CA MET A 168 7.33 -2.68 8.52
C MET A 168 8.47 -2.50 9.52
N ALA A 169 8.81 -3.51 10.32
CA ALA A 169 9.94 -3.44 11.24
C ALA A 169 11.27 -3.23 10.50
N VAL A 170 11.46 -3.86 9.35
CA VAL A 170 12.63 -3.65 8.49
C VAL A 170 12.63 -2.25 7.87
N MET A 171 11.48 -1.79 7.35
CA MET A 171 11.34 -0.46 6.77
C MET A 171 11.58 0.65 7.80
N LYS A 172 11.00 0.55 8.99
CA LYS A 172 11.19 1.52 10.09
C LYS A 172 12.65 1.62 10.55
N LYS A 173 13.44 0.55 10.44
CA LYS A 173 14.89 0.59 10.70
C LYS A 173 15.65 1.37 9.63
N ARG A 174 15.24 1.26 8.36
CA ARG A 174 15.83 2.03 7.24
C ARG A 174 15.47 3.52 7.29
N LEU A 175 14.30 3.85 7.83
CA LEU A 175 13.81 5.22 7.98
C LEU A 175 14.36 5.95 9.23
N GLN A 176 15.20 5.32 10.04
CA GLN A 176 15.74 6.00 11.23
C GLN A 176 16.68 7.15 10.84
N PRO A 177 16.66 8.27 11.60
CA PRO A 177 15.86 8.49 12.81
C PRO A 177 14.46 9.07 12.50
N LEU A 178 13.41 8.57 13.18
CA LEU A 178 12.01 8.91 12.86
C LEU A 178 11.57 10.31 13.32
N ASP A 179 12.33 10.95 14.19
CA ASP A 179 12.13 12.34 14.61
C ASP A 179 12.64 13.36 13.57
N GLN A 180 13.39 12.90 12.58
CA GLN A 180 13.87 13.75 11.49
C GLN A 180 12.72 14.30 10.65
N VAL A 181 12.82 15.59 10.34
CA VAL A 181 11.88 16.31 9.47
C VAL A 181 12.34 16.19 8.02
N TYR A 182 11.39 15.91 7.15
CA TYR A 182 11.61 15.80 5.71
C TYR A 182 10.78 16.83 4.97
N GLU A 183 11.34 17.36 3.88
CA GLU A 183 10.69 18.32 3.02
C GLU A 183 10.61 17.77 1.59
N SER A 184 9.55 18.14 0.86
CA SER A 184 9.44 17.84 -0.55
C SER A 184 10.47 18.64 -1.35
N THR A 185 11.27 17.94 -2.15
CA THR A 185 12.26 18.54 -3.07
C THR A 185 11.58 19.31 -4.20
N LEU A 186 10.31 19.00 -4.51
CA LEU A 186 9.52 19.74 -5.50
C LEU A 186 9.14 21.14 -5.00
N THR A 187 8.97 21.33 -3.69
CA THR A 187 8.70 22.64 -3.09
C THR A 187 9.94 23.55 -3.08
N LEU A 188 11.14 22.96 -2.97
CA LEU A 188 12.42 23.70 -3.00
C LEU A 188 12.74 24.34 -4.36
N ALA A 189 12.11 23.89 -5.45
CA ALA A 189 12.28 24.48 -6.78
C ALA A 189 11.36 25.70 -7.03
N ASN A 190 10.36 25.94 -6.18
CA ASN A 190 9.33 26.95 -6.40
C ASN A 190 9.63 28.32 -5.77
N ASP A 191 10.68 28.45 -4.96
CA ASP A 191 10.97 29.70 -4.25
C ASP A 191 11.52 30.84 -5.15
N GLU A 192 11.75 30.58 -6.46
CA GLU A 192 12.24 31.62 -7.38
C GLU A 192 11.26 32.13 -8.45
N THR A 193 10.11 31.51 -8.76
CA THR A 193 9.20 32.08 -9.79
C THR A 193 7.71 31.69 -9.75
N ILE A 194 6.88 32.72 -9.47
CA ILE A 194 5.62 33.11 -10.15
C ILE A 194 4.31 32.34 -9.83
N ASN A 195 3.38 33.09 -9.23
CA ASN A 195 2.04 32.76 -8.71
C ASN A 195 0.99 32.17 -9.68
N ASP A 196 1.27 32.03 -10.98
CA ASP A 196 0.31 31.47 -11.97
C ASP A 196 0.72 30.06 -12.47
N ALA A 197 1.92 29.60 -12.13
CA ALA A 197 2.42 28.28 -12.50
C ALA A 197 2.05 27.19 -11.48
N ASP A 198 1.83 27.56 -10.22
CA ASP A 198 1.51 26.61 -9.13
C ASP A 198 0.26 25.76 -9.41
N THR A 199 -0.75 26.31 -10.09
CA THR A 199 -2.00 25.58 -10.41
C THR A 199 -1.80 24.56 -11.53
N LEU A 200 -0.99 24.89 -12.56
CA LEU A 200 -0.67 23.98 -13.68
C LEU A 200 0.34 22.90 -13.27
N PHE A 201 1.28 23.23 -12.37
CA PHE A 201 2.19 22.23 -11.80
C PHE A 201 1.48 21.26 -10.86
N GLN A 202 0.50 21.73 -10.06
CA GLN A 202 -0.34 20.85 -9.23
C GLN A 202 -1.19 19.88 -10.06
N GLU A 203 -1.74 20.32 -11.20
CA GLU A 203 -2.53 19.46 -12.11
C GLU A 203 -1.68 18.33 -12.71
N GLY A 204 -0.41 18.57 -13.05
CA GLY A 204 0.51 17.53 -13.53
C GLY A 204 1.29 16.78 -12.43
N LEU A 205 1.19 17.22 -11.17
CA LEU A 205 1.83 16.55 -10.04
C LEU A 205 1.08 15.29 -9.63
N HIS A 206 -0.26 15.36 -9.66
CA HIS A 206 -1.10 14.21 -9.36
C HIS A 206 -0.85 13.06 -10.34
N ASP A 207 -0.61 13.34 -11.62
CA ASP A 207 -0.27 12.34 -12.64
C ASP A 207 1.05 11.58 -12.39
N GLN A 208 1.90 12.07 -11.48
CA GLN A 208 3.19 11.44 -11.13
C GLN A 208 3.10 10.47 -9.94
N PHE A 209 1.97 10.46 -9.25
CA PHE A 209 1.70 9.67 -8.06
C PHE A 209 0.43 8.85 -8.27
N ASP A 210 0.37 7.67 -7.65
CA ASP A 210 -0.95 7.07 -7.43
C ASP A 210 -1.70 7.82 -6.32
N ASP A 211 -3.00 7.56 -6.18
CA ASP A 211 -3.84 8.24 -5.17
C ASP A 211 -3.27 8.09 -3.75
N ASP A 212 -2.81 6.90 -3.38
CA ASP A 212 -2.27 6.63 -2.04
C ASP A 212 -0.90 7.33 -1.85
N GLU A 213 -0.03 7.34 -2.86
CA GLU A 213 1.24 8.07 -2.85
C GLU A 213 1.01 9.59 -2.71
N PHE A 214 0.02 10.13 -3.41
CA PHE A 214 -0.30 11.55 -3.34
C PHE A 214 -0.83 11.96 -1.96
N GLU A 215 -1.63 11.11 -1.31
CA GLU A 215 -2.08 11.32 0.07
C GLU A 215 -0.92 11.40 1.05
N VAL A 216 0.08 10.53 0.91
CA VAL A 216 1.30 10.57 1.73
C VAL A 216 2.15 11.80 1.40
N TYR A 217 2.26 12.15 0.11
CA TYR A 217 3.03 13.31 -0.34
C TYR A 217 2.55 14.62 0.29
N LYS A 218 1.23 14.83 0.39
CA LYS A 218 0.63 16.03 1.02
C LYS A 218 1.03 16.25 2.48
N LEU A 219 1.54 15.22 3.15
CA LEU A 219 1.96 15.32 4.54
C LEU A 219 3.36 15.94 4.71
N PHE A 220 4.17 16.01 3.66
CA PHE A 220 5.52 16.58 3.70
C PHE A 220 5.49 18.10 3.48
N ASP A 221 5.31 18.84 4.58
CA ASP A 221 5.27 20.29 4.64
C ASP A 221 6.58 20.94 5.16
N GLY A 222 7.63 20.14 5.34
CA GLY A 222 8.90 20.60 5.92
C GLY A 222 8.84 20.88 7.42
N GLN A 223 7.74 20.55 8.10
CA GLN A 223 7.58 20.72 9.56
C GLN A 223 7.33 19.40 10.29
N ARG A 224 6.70 18.43 9.61
CA ARG A 224 6.39 17.13 10.20
C ARG A 224 7.60 16.19 10.21
N SER A 225 7.81 15.52 11.34
CA SER A 225 8.74 14.40 11.43
C SER A 225 8.19 13.17 10.70
N LEU A 226 9.06 12.24 10.32
CA LEU A 226 8.63 10.95 9.75
C LEU A 226 7.67 10.21 10.68
N GLN A 227 7.90 10.27 12.00
CA GLN A 227 6.98 9.71 13.00
C GLN A 227 5.59 10.31 12.88
N ASN A 228 5.49 11.64 12.76
CA ASN A 228 4.20 12.32 12.66
C ASN A 228 3.49 11.95 11.35
N VAL A 229 4.21 11.86 10.24
CA VAL A 229 3.64 11.43 8.95
C VAL A 229 3.15 9.97 9.03
N LEU A 230 3.90 9.07 9.67
CA LEU A 230 3.50 7.68 9.88
C LEU A 230 2.21 7.54 10.70
N GLU A 231 2.06 8.34 11.75
CA GLU A 231 0.90 8.30 12.65
C GLU A 231 -0.35 8.94 12.05
N ASN A 232 -0.19 9.91 11.14
CA ASN A 232 -1.29 10.71 10.60
C ASN A 232 -1.65 10.40 9.15
N SER A 233 -1.03 9.38 8.54
CA SER A 233 -1.36 8.98 7.18
C SER A 233 -2.58 8.06 7.11
N ILE A 234 -3.53 8.41 6.23
CA ILE A 234 -4.75 7.64 5.98
C ILE A 234 -4.51 6.32 5.24
N THR A 235 -3.34 6.15 4.62
CA THR A 235 -3.01 4.94 3.87
C THR A 235 -2.59 3.77 4.77
N GLY A 236 -2.45 4.03 6.08
CA GLY A 236 -1.97 3.06 7.07
C GLY A 236 -0.44 3.07 7.19
N GLN A 237 0.08 2.64 8.35
CA GLN A 237 1.51 2.77 8.66
C GLN A 237 2.39 1.97 7.70
N PHE A 238 1.99 0.74 7.36
CA PHE A 238 2.75 -0.12 6.45
C PHE A 238 2.92 0.53 5.07
N HIS A 239 1.82 0.99 4.46
CA HIS A 239 1.88 1.63 3.15
C HIS A 239 2.68 2.93 3.21
N THR A 240 2.48 3.73 4.25
CA THR A 240 3.21 4.99 4.45
C THR A 240 4.72 4.79 4.55
N CYS A 241 5.18 3.80 5.33
CA CYS A 241 6.60 3.43 5.39
C CYS A 241 7.17 3.08 4.01
N ARG A 242 6.41 2.31 3.22
CA ARG A 242 6.83 1.89 1.88
C ARG A 242 6.93 3.08 0.93
N THR A 243 5.93 3.96 0.94
CA THR A 243 5.90 5.17 0.14
C THR A 243 7.02 6.13 0.51
N MET A 244 7.28 6.32 1.81
CA MET A 244 8.41 7.12 2.30
C MET A 244 9.75 6.65 1.75
N LEU A 245 10.02 5.35 1.82
CA LEU A 245 11.26 4.78 1.28
C LEU A 245 11.36 4.98 -0.23
N ASN A 246 10.27 4.77 -0.96
CA ASN A 246 10.20 5.00 -2.40
C ASN A 246 10.49 6.48 -2.74
N PHE A 247 9.91 7.42 -1.98
CA PHE A 247 10.16 8.85 -2.16
C PHE A 247 11.61 9.25 -1.87
N ILE A 248 12.23 8.68 -0.84
CA ILE A 248 13.65 8.90 -0.55
C ILE A 248 14.52 8.34 -1.68
N GLU A 249 14.24 7.12 -2.14
CA GLU A 249 14.98 6.45 -3.23
C GLU A 249 14.88 7.21 -4.57
N ARG A 250 13.73 7.86 -4.84
CA ARG A 250 13.50 8.71 -6.02
C ARG A 250 13.97 10.16 -5.84
N GLY A 251 14.36 10.58 -4.64
CA GLY A 251 14.72 11.97 -4.34
C GLY A 251 13.54 12.95 -4.37
N ILE A 252 12.33 12.48 -4.06
CA ILE A 252 11.11 13.31 -3.98
C ILE A 252 11.05 14.05 -2.64
N ILE A 253 11.55 13.41 -1.59
CA ILE A 253 11.70 14.02 -0.25
C ILE A 253 13.16 13.95 0.17
N ALA A 254 13.59 14.96 0.93
CA ALA A 254 14.94 15.05 1.47
C ALA A 254 14.90 15.46 2.95
N PRO A 255 15.89 15.04 3.76
CA PRO A 255 16.00 15.48 5.14
C PRO A 255 16.28 16.99 5.21
N LEU A 256 15.59 17.69 6.11
CA LEU A 256 15.85 19.10 6.39
C LEU A 256 17.20 19.21 7.12
N SER A 257 18.25 19.67 6.44
CA SER A 257 19.59 19.82 7.01
C SER A 257 19.63 20.84 8.16
N GLU A 258 20.29 20.50 9.27
CA GLU A 258 20.51 21.38 10.45
C GLU A 258 21.49 22.56 10.20
N GLU A 259 22.08 22.69 9.01
CA GLU A 259 22.94 23.83 8.67
C GLU A 259 22.27 24.82 7.71
N MET A 260 21.44 25.72 8.27
CA MET A 260 21.25 27.06 7.72
C MET A 260 21.72 28.13 8.72
N GLY A 261 22.90 27.87 9.29
CA GLY A 261 23.52 28.68 10.32
C GLY A 261 25.04 28.74 10.22
N PHE A 262 25.69 28.55 9.05
CA PHE A 262 27.04 29.08 8.84
C PHE A 262 27.37 29.21 7.35
N GLN A 263 27.67 30.46 6.98
CA GLN A 263 28.43 30.94 5.83
C GLN A 263 28.62 29.97 4.66
N PHE A 264 27.92 30.28 3.56
CA PHE A 264 28.44 30.09 2.22
C PHE A 264 29.85 30.70 2.18
N THR A 265 30.86 29.88 2.44
CA THR A 265 32.25 30.27 2.24
C THR A 265 32.39 30.27 0.73
N ARG A 266 32.06 31.43 0.19
CA ARG A 266 32.48 31.93 -1.10
C ARG A 266 33.95 31.55 -1.26
N SER A 267 34.22 30.45 -1.94
CA SER A 267 35.44 30.34 -2.72
C SER A 267 35.33 31.44 -3.77
N GLN A 268 35.89 32.61 -3.40
CA GLN A 268 36.36 33.57 -4.38
C GLN A 268 37.40 32.85 -5.23
N GLU A 269 36.96 32.24 -6.32
CA GLU A 269 37.62 32.54 -7.58
C GLU A 269 36.95 33.75 -8.20
N SER A 270 37.73 34.82 -8.21
CA SER A 270 37.44 36.11 -8.78
C SER A 270 37.16 36.01 -10.29
N SER A 271 35.89 36.21 -10.65
CA SER A 271 35.43 37.24 -11.58
C SER A 271 36.26 37.47 -12.85
N GLN A 272 35.89 36.83 -13.97
CA GLN A 272 35.55 37.53 -15.23
C GLN A 272 35.02 36.56 -16.31
N ASN A 273 33.74 36.23 -16.28
CA ASN A 273 32.89 36.10 -17.48
C ASN A 273 31.51 35.55 -17.10
N ARG A 274 30.62 36.47 -16.78
CA ARG A 274 29.19 36.25 -16.73
C ARG A 274 28.64 36.38 -18.16
N TYR A 275 28.96 35.41 -19.01
CA TYR A 275 28.33 35.04 -20.29
C TYR A 275 28.90 33.62 -20.55
N TRP A 276 28.17 32.70 -21.21
CA TRP A 276 28.62 31.35 -21.67
C TRP A 276 27.99 30.08 -21.03
N SER A 277 26.88 30.13 -20.30
CA SER A 277 26.04 28.91 -20.09
C SER A 277 24.94 28.72 -21.14
N GLY A 278 24.75 29.70 -22.04
CA GLY A 278 23.88 29.58 -23.22
C GLY A 278 24.55 29.01 -24.47
N LEU A 279 25.87 28.77 -24.45
CA LEU A 279 26.60 28.28 -25.63
C LEU A 279 26.81 26.75 -25.65
N SER A 280 26.70 26.05 -24.51
CA SER A 280 26.77 24.57 -24.49
C SER A 280 25.53 23.91 -25.10
N LEU A 281 24.34 24.53 -24.94
CA LEU A 281 23.10 24.09 -25.59
C LEU A 281 23.07 24.43 -27.10
N LEU A 282 23.73 25.51 -27.52
CA LEU A 282 23.86 25.83 -28.95
C LEU A 282 24.91 24.97 -29.67
N ILE A 283 26.01 24.56 -29.01
CA ILE A 283 26.98 23.61 -29.59
C ILE A 283 26.37 22.21 -29.70
N LEU A 284 25.50 21.79 -28.77
CA LEU A 284 24.79 20.51 -28.87
C LEU A 284 23.72 20.52 -29.98
N SER A 285 23.03 21.66 -30.19
CA SER A 285 22.08 21.82 -31.30
C SER A 285 22.77 21.94 -32.68
N GLY A 286 23.96 22.57 -32.74
CA GLY A 286 24.76 22.68 -33.95
C GLY A 286 25.42 21.35 -34.34
N ALA A 287 25.87 20.55 -33.37
CA ALA A 287 26.40 19.21 -33.62
C ALA A 287 25.32 18.23 -34.13
N LEU A 288 24.07 18.40 -33.69
CA LEU A 288 22.94 17.60 -34.18
C LEU A 288 22.57 17.94 -35.63
N LEU A 289 22.67 19.21 -36.04
CA LEU A 289 22.42 19.63 -37.42
C LEU A 289 23.56 19.26 -38.39
N ILE A 290 24.82 19.30 -37.95
CA ILE A 290 25.96 18.84 -38.77
C ILE A 290 25.94 17.32 -38.94
N ALA A 291 25.49 16.56 -37.94
CA ALA A 291 25.30 15.11 -38.05
C ALA A 291 24.15 14.72 -39.00
N THR A 292 23.07 15.51 -39.07
CA THR A 292 22.00 15.30 -40.07
C THR A 292 22.39 15.72 -41.49
N GLY A 293 23.28 16.72 -41.63
CA GLY A 293 23.76 17.20 -42.92
C GLY A 293 24.75 16.26 -43.61
N THR A 294 25.61 15.56 -42.84
CA THR A 294 26.55 14.57 -43.39
C THR A 294 25.90 13.20 -43.65
N ALA A 295 24.82 12.86 -42.94
CA ALA A 295 24.03 11.65 -43.19
C ALA A 295 23.23 11.72 -44.52
N LEU A 296 22.92 12.92 -45.02
CA LEU A 296 22.22 13.08 -46.30
C LEU A 296 23.13 12.85 -47.53
N GLN A 297 24.46 12.92 -47.37
CA GLN A 297 25.42 12.63 -48.46
C GLN A 297 25.92 11.17 -48.47
N SER A 298 25.70 10.39 -47.40
CA SER A 298 26.05 8.96 -47.39
C SER A 298 24.88 8.04 -47.76
N ALA A 299 23.69 8.58 -48.04
CA ALA A 299 22.50 7.82 -48.46
C ALA A 299 22.56 7.32 -49.91
N ASN A 300 23.75 7.17 -50.49
CA ASN A 300 23.93 6.61 -51.82
C ASN A 300 25.09 5.63 -51.86
N ARG A 301 25.03 4.58 -51.01
CA ARG A 301 25.67 3.28 -51.24
C ARG A 301 25.22 2.24 -50.20
N THR A 302 24.35 1.34 -50.69
CA THR A 302 24.26 -0.11 -50.39
C THR A 302 23.95 -0.61 -48.97
N GLY A 303 22.79 -1.29 -48.86
CA GLY A 303 22.68 -2.60 -48.19
C GLY A 303 22.17 -2.61 -46.73
N PRO A 304 21.37 -3.63 -46.32
CA PRO A 304 20.60 -3.61 -45.09
C PRO A 304 21.40 -4.13 -43.90
N GLY A 305 21.36 -3.41 -42.78
CA GLY A 305 21.95 -3.85 -41.52
C GLY A 305 21.80 -2.80 -40.43
N SER A 306 20.72 -2.87 -39.65
CA SER A 306 20.58 -2.07 -38.43
C SER A 306 21.48 -2.66 -37.34
N HIS A 307 22.49 -1.91 -36.89
CA HIS A 307 23.17 -2.22 -35.63
C HIS A 307 22.24 -1.93 -34.45
N PRO A 308 22.15 -2.83 -33.45
CA PRO A 308 21.25 -2.66 -32.31
C PRO A 308 21.74 -1.56 -31.37
N THR A 309 20.86 -0.62 -31.03
CA THR A 309 21.05 0.30 -29.89
C THR A 309 20.95 -0.46 -28.56
N LEU A 310 21.55 0.07 -27.48
CA LEU A 310 21.52 -0.53 -26.13
C LEU A 310 20.11 -0.95 -25.68
N PHE A 311 19.10 -0.14 -26.01
CA PHE A 311 17.68 -0.48 -25.76
C PHE A 311 17.20 -1.69 -26.56
N SER A 312 17.61 -1.84 -27.82
CA SER A 312 17.26 -3.02 -28.63
C SER A 312 17.97 -4.30 -28.16
N ALA A 313 19.18 -4.20 -27.60
CA ALA A 313 19.87 -5.33 -26.99
C ALA A 313 19.19 -5.78 -25.68
N ILE A 314 18.72 -4.84 -24.86
CA ILE A 314 17.97 -5.14 -23.62
C ILE A 314 16.62 -5.80 -23.94
N ILE A 315 15.86 -5.25 -24.89
CA ILE A 315 14.57 -5.82 -25.31
C ILE A 315 14.77 -7.21 -25.93
N ASN A 316 15.83 -7.41 -26.73
CA ASN A 316 16.12 -8.71 -27.33
C ASN A 316 16.54 -9.75 -26.29
N ASN A 317 17.29 -9.37 -25.25
CA ASN A 317 17.63 -10.27 -24.15
C ASN A 317 16.40 -10.66 -23.32
N ILE A 318 15.50 -9.72 -23.02
CA ILE A 318 14.25 -10.02 -22.29
C ILE A 318 13.35 -10.98 -23.11
N LYS A 319 13.25 -10.78 -24.43
CA LYS A 319 12.50 -11.67 -25.32
C LYS A 319 13.16 -13.05 -25.49
N ALA A 320 14.49 -13.11 -25.49
CA ALA A 320 15.22 -14.37 -25.54
C ALA A 320 15.02 -15.19 -24.26
N ASP A 321 14.99 -14.52 -23.09
CA ASP A 321 14.81 -15.17 -21.80
C ASP A 321 13.38 -15.73 -21.64
N GLN A 322 12.36 -14.97 -22.06
CA GLN A 322 10.97 -15.45 -22.07
C GLN A 322 10.75 -16.66 -22.99
N ASN A 323 11.36 -16.66 -24.19
CA ASN A 323 11.28 -17.81 -25.10
C ASN A 323 12.02 -19.05 -24.56
N THR A 324 13.09 -18.85 -23.80
CA THR A 324 13.85 -19.95 -23.19
C THR A 324 13.04 -20.57 -22.03
N MET A 325 12.41 -19.74 -21.20
CA MET A 325 11.49 -20.21 -20.15
C MET A 325 10.27 -20.94 -20.74
N GLN A 326 9.69 -20.47 -21.84
CA GLN A 326 8.57 -21.16 -22.49
C GLN A 326 8.97 -22.52 -23.08
N LYS A 327 10.17 -22.64 -23.66
CA LYS A 327 10.68 -23.92 -24.16
C LYS A 327 10.98 -24.91 -23.05
N GLN A 328 11.51 -24.44 -21.91
CA GLN A 328 11.72 -25.29 -20.74
C GLN A 328 10.39 -25.74 -20.14
N ALA A 329 9.38 -24.87 -20.05
CA ALA A 329 8.04 -25.24 -19.60
C ALA A 329 7.38 -26.28 -20.53
N GLN A 330 7.52 -26.14 -21.85
CA GLN A 330 7.01 -27.14 -22.80
C GLN A 330 7.75 -28.48 -22.73
N GLN A 331 9.06 -28.48 -22.49
CA GLN A 331 9.83 -29.72 -22.31
C GLN A 331 9.47 -30.45 -21.02
N LEU A 332 9.21 -29.71 -19.94
CA LEU A 332 8.73 -30.29 -18.68
C LEU A 332 7.35 -30.94 -18.84
N LEU A 333 6.44 -30.31 -19.59
CA LEU A 333 5.12 -30.86 -19.91
C LEU A 333 5.18 -32.12 -20.80
N LEU A 334 6.14 -32.19 -21.73
CA LEU A 334 6.37 -33.38 -22.55
C LEU A 334 6.98 -34.54 -21.75
N GLN A 335 7.84 -34.25 -20.78
CA GLN A 335 8.39 -35.27 -19.88
C GLN A 335 7.32 -35.85 -18.93
N THR A 336 6.39 -35.02 -18.45
CA THR A 336 5.28 -35.49 -17.59
C THR A 336 4.32 -36.41 -18.35
N ASN A 337 4.03 -36.13 -19.62
CA ASN A 337 3.17 -36.99 -20.45
C ASN A 337 3.85 -38.30 -20.91
N SER A 338 5.19 -38.36 -20.95
CA SER A 338 5.92 -39.60 -21.27
C SER A 338 6.06 -40.60 -20.10
N HIS A 339 5.67 -40.20 -18.89
CA HIS A 339 5.68 -41.06 -17.70
C HIS A 339 4.31 -41.66 -17.36
N THR A 340 3.24 -41.22 -18.02
CA THR A 340 1.89 -41.80 -17.87
C THR A 340 1.56 -42.92 -18.85
N ASP A 341 2.39 -43.16 -19.88
CA ASP A 341 2.14 -44.19 -20.91
C ASP A 341 2.98 -45.48 -20.74
N ILE A 342 3.62 -45.69 -19.57
CA ILE A 342 4.42 -46.91 -19.32
C ILE A 342 3.80 -47.84 -18.26
N ASP A 343 2.70 -47.45 -17.58
CA ASP A 343 2.11 -48.26 -16.49
C ASP A 343 0.78 -48.98 -16.83
N GLU A 344 0.39 -49.04 -18.12
CA GLU A 344 -0.82 -49.76 -18.57
C GLU A 344 -0.53 -51.03 -19.40
N GLY A 345 0.57 -51.73 -19.11
CA GLY A 345 1.00 -52.86 -19.94
C GLY A 345 1.77 -53.98 -19.23
N ARG A 346 1.32 -54.45 -18.06
CA ARG A 346 1.79 -55.74 -17.54
C ARG A 346 0.86 -56.41 -16.51
N ASP A 347 -0.37 -56.70 -16.92
CA ASP A 347 -1.18 -57.74 -16.28
C ASP A 347 -1.83 -58.61 -17.36
N ASN A 348 -1.12 -59.68 -17.76
CA ASN A 348 -1.69 -60.91 -18.31
C ASN A 348 -0.58 -61.94 -18.57
N ASP A 349 -0.50 -62.93 -17.67
CA ASP A 349 -0.29 -64.36 -17.89
C ASP A 349 0.24 -64.94 -16.56
N ALA A 350 -0.63 -65.55 -15.75
CA ALA A 350 -1.06 -66.93 -15.85
C ALA A 350 -0.01 -67.93 -15.30
N SER A 351 -0.42 -68.54 -14.19
CA SER A 351 -0.32 -69.97 -13.92
C SER A 351 0.99 -70.57 -13.36
N GLU A 352 0.72 -71.47 -12.42
CA GLU A 352 1.51 -72.64 -11.96
C GLU A 352 2.36 -72.53 -10.68
N LEU A 353 1.81 -73.26 -9.69
CA LEU A 353 2.42 -73.97 -8.55
C LEU A 353 2.48 -73.27 -7.19
#